data_AF-A0AAJ1SQ15-F1
#
_entry.id   AF-A0AAJ1SQ15-F1
#
_cell.length_a   1.000
_cell.length_b   1.000
_cell.length_c   1.000
_cell.angle_alpha   90.00
_cell.angle_beta   90.00
_cell.angle_gamma   90.00
#
_symmetry.space_group_name_H-M   'P 1'
#
loop_
_entity.id
_entity.type
_entity.pdbx_description
1 polymer ?
#
loop_
_entity_poly.entity_id
_entity_poly.type
_entity_poly.pdbx_seq_one_letter_code
_entity_poly.pdbx_strand_id
1 'polypeptide(L)'
;MNKLRSVSGETDEITEALQLAIYVDEVGRQAEIASRYLTRAWLRAMRPETDSHDTMVWGDLQAALFACIVIQRMLQPGPAFKHPEATRAQRQKRLKERARQLNDILHLDDEFPVLRVREIRNAFEHFDEGLDALVLAGRSSFIDWHISRDGLSMRTPPGHDGPVLQALRAFYPAGGTLHFGDLLLDIFSMDCALIQLKDERVPRALDELGDITATGPKLFGASQLIHLLPPDKVLPRLDEWLRVRGQLGSPVPFTPPVEPCQPPAFPAGVAASPSSDA
;
A
#
# COMPACT_ATOMS: atom_id res chain seq x y z
N MET A 1 -0.94 -15.00 -12.74
CA MET A 1 0.09 -16.06 -12.84
C MET A 1 1.07 -15.83 -11.69
N ASN A 2 1.19 -16.78 -10.75
CA ASN A 2 2.10 -16.63 -9.62
C ASN A 2 3.55 -16.73 -10.12
N LYS A 3 4.32 -15.64 -10.00
CA LYS A 3 5.75 -15.63 -10.34
C LYS A 3 6.54 -16.03 -9.09
N LEU A 4 7.03 -17.27 -9.05
CA LEU A 4 8.04 -17.67 -8.05
C LEU A 4 9.31 -16.85 -8.32
N ARG A 5 9.87 -16.21 -7.28
CA ARG A 5 11.09 -15.42 -7.37
C ARG A 5 12.15 -15.98 -6.42
N SER A 6 13.39 -16.02 -6.91
CA SER A 6 14.55 -16.30 -6.06
C SER A 6 15.00 -15.02 -5.35
N VAL A 7 15.54 -15.17 -4.14
CA VAL A 7 16.14 -14.10 -3.31
C VAL A 7 17.67 -14.21 -3.22
N SER A 8 18.27 -15.19 -3.92
CA SER A 8 19.68 -15.57 -3.79
C SER A 8 20.25 -16.10 -5.11
N GLY A 9 21.43 -15.60 -5.48
CA GLY A 9 22.20 -16.06 -6.64
C GLY A 9 23.50 -16.73 -6.22
N GLU A 10 24.30 -17.10 -7.22
CA GLU A 10 25.64 -17.68 -7.02
C GLU A 10 26.63 -16.69 -6.38
N THR A 11 26.49 -15.40 -6.68
CA THR A 11 27.34 -14.34 -6.14
C THR A 11 26.56 -13.41 -5.22
N ASP A 12 27.28 -12.68 -4.36
CA ASP A 12 26.69 -11.65 -3.49
C ASP A 12 26.04 -10.53 -4.32
N GLU A 13 26.66 -10.12 -5.42
CA GLU A 13 26.13 -9.10 -6.33
C GLU A 13 24.79 -9.52 -6.96
N ILE A 14 24.70 -10.76 -7.47
CA ILE A 14 23.45 -11.29 -8.02
C ILE A 14 22.39 -11.39 -6.91
N THR A 15 22.79 -11.82 -5.71
CA THR A 15 21.90 -11.89 -4.55
C THR A 15 21.34 -10.52 -4.16
N GLU A 16 22.18 -9.49 -4.12
CA GLU A 16 21.77 -8.12 -3.84
C GLU A 16 20.82 -7.58 -4.93
N ALA A 17 21.14 -7.81 -6.21
CA ALA A 17 20.28 -7.40 -7.32
C ALA A 17 18.91 -8.10 -7.30
N LEU A 18 18.87 -9.42 -7.02
CA LEU A 18 17.62 -10.18 -6.84
C LEU A 18 16.78 -9.63 -5.68
N GLN A 19 17.41 -9.34 -4.54
CA GLN A 19 16.72 -8.76 -3.39
C GLN A 19 16.18 -7.36 -3.72
N LEU A 20 16.96 -6.52 -4.40
CA LEU A 20 16.55 -5.18 -4.79
C LEU A 20 15.38 -5.22 -5.78
N ALA A 21 15.39 -6.14 -6.76
CA ALA A 21 14.32 -6.32 -7.74
C ALA A 21 12.96 -6.67 -7.10
N ILE A 22 12.96 -7.35 -5.94
CA ILE A 22 11.73 -7.61 -5.19
C ILE A 22 11.14 -6.33 -4.64
N TYR A 23 11.97 -5.44 -4.09
CA TYR A 23 11.51 -4.15 -3.58
C TYR A 23 11.07 -3.22 -4.71
N VAL A 24 11.80 -3.17 -5.84
CA VAL A 24 11.40 -2.39 -7.03
C VAL A 24 10.04 -2.85 -7.56
N ASP A 25 9.81 -4.16 -7.64
CA ASP A 25 8.51 -4.69 -8.05
C ASP A 25 7.38 -4.38 -7.07
N GLU A 26 7.66 -4.46 -5.76
CA GLU A 26 6.68 -4.07 -4.74
C GLU A 26 6.35 -2.57 -4.84
N VAL A 27 7.34 -1.70 -5.10
CA VAL A 27 7.10 -0.28 -5.38
C VAL A 27 6.15 -0.12 -6.56
N GLY A 28 6.39 -0.83 -7.67
CA GLY A 28 5.50 -0.82 -8.84
C GLY A 28 4.07 -1.28 -8.54
N ARG A 29 3.92 -2.40 -7.81
CA ARG A 29 2.61 -2.92 -7.40
C ARG A 29 1.86 -1.94 -6.50
N GLN A 30 2.53 -1.35 -5.52
CA GLN A 30 1.91 -0.35 -4.64
C GLN A 30 1.57 0.93 -5.40
N ALA A 31 2.39 1.34 -6.38
CA ALA A 31 2.11 2.51 -7.21
C ALA A 31 0.84 2.29 -8.06
N GLU A 32 0.69 1.10 -8.64
CA GLU A 32 -0.52 0.70 -9.37
C GLU A 32 -1.76 0.69 -8.47
N ILE A 33 -1.66 0.11 -7.27
CA ILE A 33 -2.73 0.09 -6.28
C ILE A 33 -3.14 1.52 -5.94
N ALA A 34 -2.17 2.37 -5.59
CA ALA A 34 -2.41 3.75 -5.21
C ALA A 34 -3.11 4.54 -6.31
N SER A 35 -2.56 4.55 -7.53
CA SER A 35 -3.14 5.29 -8.67
C SER A 35 -4.56 4.81 -9.02
N ARG A 36 -4.79 3.49 -8.98
CA ARG A 36 -6.12 2.90 -9.20
C ARG A 36 -7.14 3.41 -8.19
N TYR A 37 -6.79 3.43 -6.90
CA TYR A 37 -7.70 3.88 -5.85
C TYR A 37 -7.87 5.41 -5.83
N LEU A 38 -6.84 6.20 -6.16
CA LEU A 38 -6.97 7.65 -6.35
C LEU A 38 -7.96 7.95 -7.49
N THR A 39 -7.79 7.30 -8.64
CA THR A 39 -8.70 7.44 -9.78
C THR A 39 -10.13 7.05 -9.41
N ARG A 40 -10.31 5.94 -8.66
CA ARG A 40 -11.63 5.49 -8.22
C ARG A 40 -12.30 6.46 -7.25
N ALA A 41 -11.54 6.98 -6.28
CA ALA A 41 -12.00 7.99 -5.35
C ALA A 41 -12.45 9.25 -6.09
N TRP A 42 -11.61 9.75 -7.00
CA TRP A 42 -11.89 10.94 -7.79
C TRP A 42 -13.13 10.76 -8.68
N LEU A 43 -13.20 9.67 -9.45
CA LEU A 43 -14.35 9.38 -10.32
C LEU A 43 -15.66 9.26 -9.55
N ARG A 44 -15.65 8.64 -8.36
CA ARG A 44 -16.84 8.57 -7.50
C ARG A 44 -17.18 9.97 -6.97
N ALA A 45 -16.21 10.68 -6.40
CA ALA A 45 -16.41 12.00 -5.82
C ALA A 45 -16.85 13.06 -6.82
N MET A 46 -16.62 12.87 -8.13
CA MET A 46 -17.08 13.78 -9.19
C MET A 46 -18.55 13.55 -9.60
N ARG A 47 -19.19 12.46 -9.20
CA ARG A 47 -20.59 12.18 -9.59
C ARG A 47 -21.56 13.15 -8.91
N PRO A 48 -22.58 13.70 -9.60
CA PRO A 48 -23.52 14.65 -8.99
C PRO A 48 -24.24 14.12 -7.74
N GLU A 49 -24.50 12.81 -7.69
CA GLU A 49 -25.26 12.13 -6.63
C GLU A 49 -24.42 11.74 -5.40
N THR A 50 -23.10 11.93 -5.43
CA THR A 50 -22.23 11.53 -4.31
C THR A 50 -22.40 12.49 -3.12
N ASP A 51 -22.78 11.91 -1.97
CA ASP A 51 -22.92 12.60 -0.68
C ASP A 51 -21.57 13.18 -0.22
N SER A 52 -21.59 14.29 0.51
CA SER A 52 -20.38 14.92 1.06
C SER A 52 -19.65 14.03 2.08
N HIS A 53 -20.29 12.99 2.62
CA HIS A 53 -19.74 12.04 3.58
C HIS A 53 -19.66 10.62 3.01
N ASP A 54 -19.61 10.46 1.67
CA ASP A 54 -19.52 9.15 1.03
C ASP A 54 -18.30 8.37 1.53
N THR A 55 -18.57 7.35 2.36
CA THR A 55 -17.55 6.54 3.02
C THR A 55 -16.73 5.71 2.03
N MET A 56 -17.26 5.45 0.84
CA MET A 56 -16.55 4.69 -0.18
C MET A 56 -15.51 5.56 -0.88
N VAL A 57 -15.74 6.87 -1.05
CA VAL A 57 -14.69 7.81 -1.50
C VAL A 57 -13.53 7.83 -0.51
N TRP A 58 -13.84 7.96 0.79
CA TRP A 58 -12.82 7.97 1.84
C TRP A 58 -12.10 6.65 2.01
N GLY A 59 -12.80 5.52 1.87
CA GLY A 59 -12.18 4.20 1.85
C GLY A 59 -11.19 4.04 0.69
N ASP A 60 -11.51 4.59 -0.48
CA ASP A 60 -10.62 4.58 -1.63
C ASP A 60 -9.40 5.47 -1.42
N LEU A 61 -9.59 6.70 -0.90
CA LEU A 61 -8.47 7.58 -0.54
C LEU A 61 -7.55 6.94 0.52
N GLN A 62 -8.12 6.31 1.55
CA GLN A 62 -7.34 5.63 2.58
C GLN A 62 -6.54 4.44 2.00
N ALA A 63 -7.15 3.64 1.11
CA ALA A 63 -6.46 2.56 0.43
C ALA A 63 -5.29 3.08 -0.43
N ALA A 64 -5.51 4.17 -1.17
CA ALA A 64 -4.47 4.80 -1.96
C ALA A 64 -3.31 5.33 -1.11
N LEU A 65 -3.63 6.09 -0.05
CA LEU A 65 -2.62 6.65 0.84
C LEU A 65 -1.85 5.59 1.58
N PHE A 66 -2.50 4.49 2.00
CA PHE A 66 -1.81 3.37 2.61
C PHE A 66 -0.79 2.74 1.66
N ALA A 67 -1.14 2.55 0.39
CA ALA A 67 -0.20 2.09 -0.62
C ALA A 67 0.99 3.07 -0.80
N CYS A 68 0.72 4.38 -0.84
CA CYS A 68 1.79 5.39 -0.85
C CYS A 68 2.67 5.34 0.41
N ILE A 69 2.10 5.08 1.60
CA ILE A 69 2.85 4.90 2.84
C ILE A 69 3.78 3.68 2.76
N VAL A 70 3.32 2.58 2.15
CA VAL A 70 4.17 1.39 1.94
C VAL A 70 5.37 1.75 1.06
N ILE A 71 5.15 2.48 -0.05
CA ILE A 71 6.24 2.98 -0.90
C ILE A 71 7.19 3.88 -0.11
N GLN A 72 6.65 4.89 0.59
CA GLN A 72 7.41 5.84 1.41
C GLN A 72 8.28 5.10 2.44
N ARG A 73 7.78 4.05 3.10
CA ARG A 73 8.56 3.29 4.10
C ARG A 73 9.67 2.43 3.50
N MET A 74 9.56 2.05 2.22
CA MET A 74 10.64 1.36 1.51
C MET A 74 11.77 2.34 1.15
N LEU A 75 11.40 3.53 0.65
CA LEU A 75 12.29 4.58 0.15
C LEU A 75 12.89 5.48 1.24
N GLN A 76 12.17 5.68 2.33
CA GLN A 76 12.55 6.53 3.48
C GLN A 76 12.17 5.82 4.79
N PRO A 77 12.93 4.79 5.16
CA PRO A 77 12.58 3.94 6.29
C PRO A 77 12.67 4.70 7.62
N GLY A 78 11.68 4.47 8.47
CA GLY A 78 11.71 4.89 9.86
C GLY A 78 12.68 4.06 10.73
N PRO A 79 12.57 4.18 12.06
CA PRO A 79 13.37 3.41 13.00
C PRO A 79 13.14 1.89 12.87
N ALA A 80 14.21 1.09 12.96
CA ALA A 80 14.10 -0.36 12.89
C ALA A 80 13.41 -0.97 14.13
N PHE A 81 12.40 -1.84 13.93
CA PHE A 81 11.68 -2.59 14.99
C PHE A 81 12.40 -3.86 15.43
N LYS A 82 12.36 -4.22 16.73
CA LYS A 82 13.03 -5.40 17.30
C LYS A 82 12.82 -6.67 16.47
N HIS A 83 13.90 -7.41 16.22
CA HIS A 83 13.92 -8.66 15.47
C HIS A 83 14.82 -9.67 16.21
N PRO A 84 14.45 -10.97 16.27
CA PRO A 84 15.22 -11.97 17.01
C PRO A 84 16.64 -12.19 16.45
N GLU A 85 16.80 -12.14 15.13
CA GLU A 85 18.06 -12.55 14.47
C GLU A 85 19.06 -11.42 14.21
N ALA A 86 18.71 -10.17 14.53
CA ALA A 86 19.58 -9.02 14.20
C ALA A 86 19.42 -7.88 15.19
N THR A 87 20.55 -7.23 15.51
CA THR A 87 20.55 -6.02 16.34
C THR A 87 19.81 -4.86 15.66
N ARG A 88 19.30 -3.90 16.46
CA ARG A 88 18.64 -2.71 15.92
C ARG A 88 19.56 -1.90 15.01
N ALA A 89 20.85 -1.80 15.33
CA ALA A 89 21.85 -1.07 14.54
C ALA A 89 22.10 -1.73 13.17
N GLN A 90 22.29 -3.06 13.13
CA GLN A 90 22.46 -3.80 11.86
C GLN A 90 21.25 -3.63 10.94
N ARG A 91 20.03 -3.76 11.49
CA ARG A 91 18.82 -3.55 10.69
C ARG A 91 18.69 -2.11 10.21
N GLN A 92 18.98 -1.13 11.07
CA GLN A 92 18.92 0.27 10.67
C GLN A 92 19.90 0.57 9.53
N LYS A 93 21.11 0.00 9.57
CA LYS A 93 22.08 0.08 8.49
C LYS A 93 21.52 -0.53 7.20
N ARG A 94 20.98 -1.76 7.26
CA ARG A 94 20.39 -2.43 6.09
C ARG A 94 19.20 -1.66 5.50
N LEU A 95 18.33 -1.09 6.34
CA LEU A 95 17.19 -0.28 5.89
C LEU A 95 17.67 0.96 5.13
N LYS A 96 18.65 1.70 5.68
CA LYS A 96 19.22 2.90 5.04
C LYS A 96 19.92 2.56 3.74
N GLU A 97 20.68 1.47 3.71
CA GLU A 97 21.38 1.02 2.51
C GLU A 97 20.42 0.65 1.39
N ARG A 98 19.41 -0.19 1.70
CA ARG A 98 18.35 -0.53 0.73
C ARG A 98 17.62 0.72 0.22
N ALA A 99 17.30 1.65 1.11
CA ALA A 99 16.64 2.89 0.73
C ALA A 99 17.49 3.70 -0.24
N ARG A 100 18.79 3.85 0.03
CA ARG A 100 19.74 4.51 -0.88
C ARG A 100 19.75 3.84 -2.25
N GLN A 101 19.97 2.52 -2.29
CA GLN A 101 19.97 1.73 -3.53
C GLN A 101 18.65 1.87 -4.32
N LEU A 102 17.51 1.89 -3.63
CA LEU A 102 16.20 2.09 -4.27
C LEU A 102 16.04 3.48 -4.85
N ASN A 103 16.43 4.53 -4.13
CA ASN A 103 16.36 5.91 -4.65
C ASN A 103 17.31 6.10 -5.84
N ASP A 104 18.50 5.51 -5.76
CA ASP A 104 19.51 5.54 -6.84
C ASP A 104 18.94 4.87 -8.11
N ILE A 105 18.47 3.62 -8.03
CA ILE A 105 17.99 2.86 -9.20
C ILE A 105 16.66 3.40 -9.77
N LEU A 106 15.79 3.98 -8.92
CA LEU A 106 14.55 4.62 -9.36
C LEU A 106 14.74 6.09 -9.77
N HIS A 107 15.96 6.62 -9.60
CA HIS A 107 16.34 8.01 -9.88
C HIS A 107 15.41 9.04 -9.24
N LEU A 108 15.04 8.84 -7.98
CA LEU A 108 14.10 9.69 -7.25
C LEU A 108 14.78 10.97 -6.72
N ASP A 109 14.07 12.09 -6.78
CA ASP A 109 14.44 13.33 -6.13
C ASP A 109 13.82 13.42 -4.72
N ASP A 110 14.40 14.25 -3.85
CA ASP A 110 13.89 14.43 -2.47
C ASP A 110 12.48 15.04 -2.44
N GLU A 111 12.12 15.77 -3.49
CA GLU A 111 10.81 16.43 -3.66
C GLU A 111 9.75 15.52 -4.30
N PHE A 112 10.08 14.25 -4.58
CA PHE A 112 9.16 13.34 -5.24
C PHE A 112 7.86 13.21 -4.42
N PRO A 113 6.67 13.47 -5.01
CA PRO A 113 5.42 13.63 -4.23
C PRO A 113 5.13 12.50 -3.24
N VAL A 114 5.41 11.25 -3.62
CA VAL A 114 5.18 10.05 -2.78
C VAL A 114 5.95 10.11 -1.46
N LEU A 115 7.10 10.80 -1.39
CA LEU A 115 7.91 10.91 -0.18
C LEU A 115 7.27 11.83 0.87
N ARG A 116 6.41 12.77 0.45
CA ARG A 116 5.74 13.75 1.32
C ARG A 116 4.54 13.15 2.08
N VAL A 117 4.11 11.93 1.75
CA VAL A 117 2.97 11.26 2.39
C VAL A 117 3.18 10.97 3.88
N ARG A 118 4.43 11.05 4.37
CA ARG A 118 4.74 10.87 5.79
C ARG A 118 3.93 11.81 6.70
N GLU A 119 3.73 13.06 6.30
CA GLU A 119 3.00 14.04 7.11
C GLU A 119 1.52 13.66 7.24
N ILE A 120 0.95 13.18 6.15
CA ILE A 120 -0.45 12.72 6.07
C ILE A 120 -0.64 11.43 6.86
N ARG A 121 0.33 10.51 6.79
CA ARG A 121 0.30 9.29 7.58
C ARG A 121 0.13 9.61 9.06
N ASN A 122 0.93 10.54 9.58
CA ASN A 122 0.84 10.92 10.98
C ASN A 122 -0.57 11.44 11.33
N ALA A 123 -1.20 12.20 10.43
CA ALA A 123 -2.59 12.66 10.61
C ALA A 123 -3.63 11.53 10.61
N PHE A 124 -3.36 10.39 9.96
CA PHE A 124 -4.22 9.19 10.03
C PHE A 124 -3.91 8.29 11.23
N GLU A 125 -2.63 8.07 11.53
CA GLU A 125 -2.18 7.15 12.60
C GLU A 125 -2.51 7.69 13.99
N HIS A 126 -2.49 9.01 14.16
CA HIS A 126 -2.73 9.70 15.44
C HIS A 126 -4.03 10.51 15.41
N PHE A 127 -5.05 9.99 14.72
CA PHE A 127 -6.35 10.66 14.63
C PHE A 127 -7.04 10.75 16.00
N ASP A 128 -6.88 9.74 16.84
CA ASP A 128 -7.36 9.73 18.23
C ASP A 128 -6.70 10.83 19.06
N GLU A 129 -5.38 11.00 18.96
CA GLU A 129 -4.66 12.12 19.61
C GLU A 129 -5.15 13.47 19.07
N GLY A 130 -5.49 13.55 17.79
CA GLY A 130 -6.10 14.73 17.17
C GLY A 130 -7.46 15.07 17.77
N LEU A 131 -8.32 14.07 17.98
CA LEU A 131 -9.60 14.24 18.65
C LEU A 131 -9.42 14.67 20.12
N ASP A 132 -8.50 14.04 20.85
CA ASP A 132 -8.18 14.41 22.23
C ASP A 132 -7.70 15.86 22.31
N ALA A 133 -6.83 16.28 21.37
CA ALA A 133 -6.35 17.66 21.29
C ALA A 133 -7.51 18.66 21.05
N LEU A 134 -8.51 18.30 20.24
CA LEU A 134 -9.70 19.13 20.04
C LEU A 134 -10.53 19.27 21.32
N VAL A 135 -10.75 18.16 22.03
CA VAL A 135 -11.50 18.14 23.30
C VAL A 135 -10.77 18.98 24.35
N LEU A 136 -9.45 18.80 24.49
CA LEU A 136 -8.61 19.56 25.42
C LEU A 136 -8.56 21.06 25.08
N ALA A 137 -8.59 21.42 23.80
CA ALA A 137 -8.63 22.81 23.36
C ALA A 137 -10.01 23.48 23.53
N GLY A 138 -11.01 22.80 24.10
CA GLY A 138 -12.35 23.33 24.31
C GLY A 138 -13.09 23.61 23.00
N ARG A 139 -12.75 22.90 21.92
CA ARG A 139 -13.45 23.03 20.63
C ARG A 139 -14.87 22.50 20.79
N SER A 140 -15.83 23.22 20.22
CA SER A 140 -17.25 22.91 20.39
C SER A 140 -17.84 22.04 19.29
N SER A 141 -17.17 22.02 18.13
CA SER A 141 -17.62 21.32 16.94
C SER A 141 -16.42 20.96 16.07
N PHE A 142 -16.55 19.85 15.34
CA PHE A 142 -15.59 19.46 14.32
C PHE A 142 -16.31 18.81 13.14
N ILE A 143 -15.70 18.89 11.96
CA ILE A 143 -16.11 18.14 10.78
C ILE A 143 -15.09 17.04 10.59
N ASP A 144 -15.53 15.80 10.73
CA ASP A 144 -14.65 14.66 10.68
C ASP A 144 -14.05 14.46 9.27
N TRP A 145 -14.93 14.40 8.28
CA TRP A 145 -14.57 14.41 6.87
C TRP A 145 -15.65 15.12 6.04
N HIS A 146 -15.27 15.72 4.92
CA HIS A 146 -16.20 16.23 3.92
C HIS A 146 -15.60 16.23 2.52
N ILE A 147 -16.45 15.99 1.53
CA ILE A 147 -16.13 16.14 0.10
C ILE A 147 -16.69 17.48 -0.35
N SER A 148 -15.81 18.42 -0.65
CA SER A 148 -16.16 19.77 -1.09
C SER A 148 -16.38 19.78 -2.61
N ARG A 149 -17.48 20.38 -3.09
CA ARG A 149 -17.78 20.48 -4.54
C ARG A 149 -17.37 21.80 -5.16
N ASP A 150 -17.30 22.83 -4.33
CA ASP A 150 -17.04 24.22 -4.67
C ASP A 150 -15.65 24.69 -4.19
N GLY A 151 -14.89 23.81 -3.54
CA GLY A 151 -13.59 24.14 -2.95
C GLY A 151 -13.70 24.92 -1.64
N LEU A 152 -14.91 25.11 -1.11
CA LEU A 152 -15.10 25.75 0.18
C LEU A 152 -14.91 24.74 1.31
N SER A 153 -14.31 25.22 2.40
CA SER A 153 -14.17 24.47 3.64
C SER A 153 -14.56 25.35 4.81
N MET A 154 -15.30 24.79 5.76
CA MET A 154 -15.73 25.54 6.94
C MET A 154 -14.55 25.75 7.89
N ARG A 155 -14.28 27.01 8.23
CA ARG A 155 -13.26 27.42 9.19
C ARG A 155 -13.80 28.51 10.09
N THR A 156 -13.42 28.50 11.36
CA THR A 156 -13.68 29.65 12.23
C THR A 156 -12.85 30.86 11.78
N PRO A 157 -13.44 32.05 11.62
CA PRO A 157 -12.71 33.25 11.25
C PRO A 157 -11.62 33.61 12.27
N PRO A 158 -10.51 34.22 11.84
CA PRO A 158 -9.50 34.75 12.74
C PRO A 158 -10.11 35.76 13.73
N GLY A 159 -9.74 35.68 15.01
CA GLY A 159 -10.21 36.62 16.04
C GLY A 159 -11.67 36.42 16.48
N HIS A 160 -12.30 35.29 16.17
CA HIS A 160 -13.63 34.97 16.67
C HIS A 160 -13.59 34.62 18.17
N ASP A 161 -14.21 35.47 18.99
CA ASP A 161 -14.44 35.21 20.41
C ASP A 161 -15.65 34.27 20.57
N GLY A 162 -15.42 32.97 20.41
CA GLY A 162 -16.50 32.00 20.49
C GLY A 162 -16.10 30.55 20.25
N PRO A 163 -17.11 29.67 20.20
CA PRO A 163 -16.91 28.25 19.95
C PRO A 163 -16.23 28.03 18.59
N VAL A 164 -15.09 27.34 18.58
CA VAL A 164 -14.28 27.13 17.37
C VAL A 164 -14.64 25.80 16.71
N LEU A 165 -14.73 25.83 15.38
CA LEU A 165 -14.93 24.72 14.46
C LEU A 165 -13.61 24.34 13.80
N GLN A 166 -13.28 23.05 13.84
CA GLN A 166 -12.13 22.49 13.11
C GLN A 166 -12.61 21.48 12.06
N ALA A 167 -12.24 21.68 10.79
CA ALA A 167 -12.29 20.62 9.80
C ALA A 167 -11.06 19.72 9.95
N LEU A 168 -11.26 18.44 10.22
CA LEU A 168 -10.19 17.46 10.35
C LEU A 168 -9.73 16.98 8.98
N ARG A 169 -10.68 16.63 8.10
CA ARG A 169 -10.38 16.10 6.77
C ARG A 169 -11.28 16.72 5.70
N ALA A 170 -10.70 17.08 4.56
CA ALA A 170 -11.44 17.62 3.42
C ALA A 170 -10.88 17.07 2.12
N PHE A 171 -11.75 16.63 1.21
CA PHE A 171 -11.35 16.30 -0.16
C PHE A 171 -12.03 17.24 -1.15
N TYR A 172 -11.26 17.95 -1.96
CA TYR A 172 -11.76 18.75 -3.06
C TYR A 172 -11.40 18.08 -4.40
N PRO A 173 -12.27 17.21 -4.96
CA PRO A 173 -11.96 16.43 -6.15
C PRO A 173 -11.67 17.28 -7.40
N ALA A 174 -12.38 18.39 -7.61
CA ALA A 174 -12.14 19.23 -8.79
C ALA A 174 -10.78 19.95 -8.72
N GLY A 175 -10.32 20.31 -7.53
CA GLY A 175 -8.98 20.85 -7.32
C GLY A 175 -7.89 19.79 -7.12
N GLY A 176 -8.26 18.51 -6.98
CA GLY A 176 -7.32 17.44 -6.71
C GLY A 176 -6.59 17.60 -5.38
N THR A 177 -7.19 18.22 -4.36
CA THR A 177 -6.53 18.44 -3.07
C THR A 177 -7.18 17.69 -1.94
N LEU A 178 -6.35 17.18 -1.03
CA LEU A 178 -6.76 16.52 0.20
C LEU A 178 -6.15 17.25 1.39
N HIS A 179 -6.98 17.64 2.34
CA HIS A 179 -6.58 18.42 3.51
C HIS A 179 -6.71 17.59 4.78
N PHE A 180 -5.71 17.72 5.66
CA PHE A 180 -5.70 17.18 7.03
C PHE A 180 -5.34 18.30 8.01
N GLY A 181 -6.35 18.97 8.54
CA GLY A 181 -6.16 20.24 9.26
C GLY A 181 -5.46 21.28 8.36
N ASP A 182 -4.22 21.62 8.71
CA ASP A 182 -3.38 22.57 7.95
C ASP A 182 -2.51 21.90 6.87
N LEU A 183 -2.43 20.57 6.86
CA LEU A 183 -1.69 19.84 5.84
C LEU A 183 -2.50 19.78 4.55
N LEU A 184 -1.81 19.94 3.42
CA LEU A 184 -2.37 19.86 2.07
C LEU A 184 -1.58 18.82 1.27
N LEU A 185 -2.30 17.89 0.66
CA LEU A 185 -1.78 16.98 -0.35
C LEU A 185 -2.39 17.30 -1.71
N ASP A 186 -1.52 17.47 -2.71
CA ASP A 186 -1.90 17.49 -4.10
C ASP A 186 -1.99 16.05 -4.64
N ILE A 187 -3.22 15.59 -4.84
CA ILE A 187 -3.55 14.25 -5.33
C ILE A 187 -3.23 14.10 -6.82
N PHE A 188 -3.32 15.17 -7.62
CA PHE A 188 -2.98 15.09 -9.03
C PHE A 188 -1.48 14.94 -9.24
N SER A 189 -0.68 15.74 -8.53
CA SER A 189 0.78 15.58 -8.52
C SER A 189 1.18 14.20 -8.00
N MET A 190 0.49 13.69 -6.97
CA MET A 190 0.68 12.32 -6.47
C MET A 190 0.40 11.27 -7.54
N ASP A 191 -0.75 11.34 -8.22
CA ASP A 191 -1.14 10.35 -9.22
C ASP A 191 -0.18 10.34 -10.42
N CYS A 192 0.22 11.52 -10.92
CA CYS A 192 1.27 11.64 -11.94
C CYS A 192 2.58 10.98 -11.51
N ALA A 193 3.01 11.19 -10.26
CA ALA A 193 4.21 10.56 -9.72
C ALA A 193 4.09 9.02 -9.63
N LEU A 194 2.91 8.51 -9.28
CA LEU A 194 2.64 7.07 -9.22
C LEU A 194 2.63 6.44 -10.61
N ILE A 195 2.06 7.13 -11.61
CA ILE A 195 2.11 6.72 -13.02
C ILE A 195 3.56 6.68 -13.49
N GLN A 196 4.36 7.72 -13.22
CA GLN A 196 5.77 7.76 -13.58
C GLN A 196 6.57 6.62 -12.93
N LEU A 197 6.31 6.31 -11.66
CA LEU A 197 6.91 5.16 -10.99
C LEU A 197 6.57 3.86 -11.72
N LYS A 198 5.28 3.61 -11.97
CA LYS A 198 4.76 2.37 -12.53
C LYS A 198 5.19 2.14 -13.98
N ASP A 199 5.12 3.18 -14.82
CA ASP A 199 5.22 3.03 -16.27
C ASP A 199 6.62 3.35 -16.83
N GLU A 200 7.45 4.09 -16.08
CA GLU A 200 8.78 4.49 -16.53
C GLU A 200 9.89 3.97 -15.61
N ARG A 201 9.85 4.36 -14.33
CA ARG A 201 11.00 4.18 -13.43
C ARG A 201 11.19 2.73 -12.98
N VAL A 202 10.09 2.05 -12.63
CA VAL A 202 10.13 0.63 -12.21
C VAL A 202 10.53 -0.29 -13.36
N PRO A 203 9.93 -0.21 -14.57
CA PRO A 203 10.37 -1.02 -15.70
C PRO A 203 11.86 -0.83 -16.01
N ARG A 204 12.34 0.42 -16.11
CA ARG A 204 13.76 0.70 -16.33
C ARG A 204 14.65 0.07 -15.25
N ALA A 205 14.31 0.28 -13.97
CA ALA A 205 15.09 -0.28 -12.86
C ALA A 205 15.11 -1.82 -12.89
N LEU A 206 14.00 -2.47 -13.28
CA LEU A 206 13.95 -3.92 -13.42
C LEU A 206 14.76 -4.42 -14.62
N ASP A 207 14.82 -3.68 -15.72
CA ASP A 207 15.65 -4.01 -16.87
C ASP A 207 17.14 -3.93 -16.50
N GLU A 208 17.56 -2.85 -15.81
CA GLU A 208 18.95 -2.68 -15.32
C GLU A 208 19.36 -3.81 -14.35
N LEU A 209 18.47 -4.19 -13.42
CA LEU A 209 18.71 -5.33 -12.52
C LEU A 209 18.62 -6.68 -13.26
N GLY A 210 17.84 -6.74 -14.33
CA GLY A 210 17.72 -7.89 -15.22
C GLY A 210 19.05 -8.26 -15.84
N ASP A 211 19.79 -7.27 -16.35
CA ASP A 211 21.12 -7.45 -16.95
C ASP A 211 22.11 -8.06 -15.95
N ILE A 212 22.10 -7.62 -14.69
CA ILE A 212 22.94 -8.17 -13.63
C ILE A 212 22.53 -9.61 -13.32
N THR A 213 21.23 -9.87 -13.16
CA THR A 213 20.72 -11.19 -12.75
C THR A 213 20.64 -12.22 -13.88
N ALA A 214 20.93 -11.84 -15.13
CA ALA A 214 21.01 -12.74 -16.28
C ALA A 214 22.33 -13.53 -16.33
N THR A 215 23.35 -13.07 -15.62
CA THR A 215 24.73 -13.58 -15.74
C THR A 215 25.03 -14.85 -14.94
N GLY A 216 24.11 -15.35 -14.11
CA GLY A 216 24.36 -16.52 -13.27
C GLY A 216 23.11 -17.30 -12.85
N PRO A 217 23.29 -18.53 -12.34
CA PRO A 217 22.20 -19.37 -11.87
C PRO A 217 21.50 -18.76 -10.65
N LYS A 218 20.17 -18.89 -10.64
CA LYS A 218 19.29 -18.42 -9.54
C LYS A 218 19.00 -19.60 -8.61
N LEU A 219 19.19 -19.42 -7.30
CA LEU A 219 18.97 -20.48 -6.32
C LEU A 219 17.53 -20.42 -5.81
N PHE A 220 16.75 -21.46 -6.03
CA PHE A 220 15.42 -21.62 -5.44
C PHE A 220 15.56 -22.60 -4.28
N GLY A 221 15.34 -22.13 -3.04
CA GLY A 221 15.38 -22.99 -1.86
C GLY A 221 14.32 -24.09 -1.92
N ALA A 222 14.40 -25.06 -1.00
CA ALA A 222 13.43 -26.15 -0.88
C ALA A 222 12.05 -25.60 -0.49
N SER A 223 11.22 -25.28 -1.49
CA SER A 223 9.89 -24.67 -1.31
C SER A 223 8.80 -25.67 -1.67
N GLN A 224 7.77 -25.78 -0.84
CA GLN A 224 6.60 -26.60 -1.10
C GLN A 224 5.33 -25.74 -1.11
N LEU A 225 4.42 -26.01 -2.04
CA LEU A 225 3.07 -25.44 -1.99
C LEU A 225 2.28 -26.11 -0.87
N ILE A 226 1.74 -25.29 0.04
CA ILE A 226 0.86 -25.75 1.10
C ILE A 226 -0.54 -25.20 0.90
N HIS A 227 -1.54 -25.94 1.38
CA HIS A 227 -2.87 -25.40 1.54
C HIS A 227 -2.89 -24.44 2.73
N LEU A 228 -3.32 -23.18 2.52
CA LEU A 228 -3.50 -22.20 3.61
C LEU A 228 -4.61 -22.63 4.59
N LEU A 229 -5.57 -23.40 4.10
CA LEU A 229 -6.64 -24.02 4.86
C LEU A 229 -6.91 -25.41 4.26
N PRO A 230 -7.04 -26.48 5.07
CA PRO A 230 -7.39 -27.79 4.55
C PRO A 230 -8.67 -27.72 3.70
N PRO A 231 -8.73 -28.38 2.53
CA PRO A 231 -9.88 -28.28 1.63
C PRO A 231 -11.23 -28.58 2.29
N ASP A 232 -11.26 -29.53 3.23
CA ASP A 232 -12.45 -29.92 3.99
C ASP A 232 -12.94 -28.83 4.97
N LYS A 233 -12.12 -27.81 5.28
CA LYS A 233 -12.45 -26.71 6.18
C LYS A 233 -12.91 -25.45 5.46
N VAL A 234 -12.74 -25.35 4.14
CA VAL A 234 -13.05 -24.13 3.37
C VAL A 234 -14.55 -23.83 3.39
N LEU A 235 -15.38 -24.78 2.94
CA LEU A 235 -16.84 -24.60 2.86
C LEU A 235 -17.48 -24.42 4.24
N PRO A 236 -17.19 -25.26 5.26
CA PRO A 236 -17.81 -25.07 6.59
C PRO A 236 -17.48 -23.72 7.22
N ARG A 237 -16.25 -23.21 7.03
CA ARG A 237 -15.86 -21.88 7.54
C ARG A 237 -16.62 -20.77 6.81
N LEU A 238 -16.82 -20.89 5.50
CA LEU A 238 -17.57 -19.93 4.71
C LEU A 238 -19.04 -19.91 5.10
N ASP A 239 -19.66 -21.09 5.24
CA ASP A 239 -21.07 -21.23 5.62
C ASP A 239 -21.34 -20.62 6.99
N GLU A 240 -20.45 -20.87 7.95
CA GLU A 240 -20.55 -20.27 9.28
C GLU A 240 -20.48 -18.73 9.23
N TRP A 241 -19.57 -18.17 8.43
CA TRP A 241 -19.48 -16.73 8.26
C TRP A 241 -20.73 -16.14 7.59
N LEU A 242 -21.25 -16.78 6.53
CA LEU A 242 -22.48 -16.36 5.85
C LEU A 242 -23.69 -16.41 6.80
N ARG A 243 -23.78 -17.48 7.61
CA ARG A 243 -24.83 -17.65 8.64
C ARG A 243 -24.78 -16.54 9.68
N VAL A 244 -23.61 -16.26 10.26
CA VAL A 244 -23.43 -15.19 11.26
C VAL A 244 -23.78 -13.81 10.67
N ARG A 245 -23.31 -13.51 9.45
CA ARG A 245 -23.65 -12.26 8.73
C ARG A 245 -25.17 -12.12 8.53
N GLY A 246 -25.85 -13.20 8.17
CA GLY A 246 -27.31 -13.23 8.04
C GLY A 246 -28.03 -12.95 9.37
N GLN A 247 -27.57 -13.55 10.47
CA GLN A 247 -28.12 -13.32 11.81
C GLN A 247 -27.92 -11.87 12.30
N LEU A 248 -26.82 -11.23 11.90
CA LEU A 248 -26.53 -9.83 12.18
C LEU A 248 -27.27 -8.86 11.23
N GLY A 249 -28.21 -9.34 10.40
CA GLY A 249 -28.99 -8.50 9.49
C GLY A 249 -28.18 -7.92 8.32
N SER A 250 -26.98 -8.45 8.06
CA SER A 250 -26.09 -8.01 6.99
C SER A 250 -25.77 -9.17 6.05
N PRO A 251 -26.74 -9.74 5.32
CA PRO A 251 -26.46 -10.85 4.40
C PRO A 251 -25.48 -10.44 3.30
N VAL A 252 -24.76 -11.42 2.74
CA VAL A 252 -23.89 -11.23 1.56
C VAL A 252 -24.57 -11.94 0.40
N PRO A 253 -24.80 -11.27 -0.74
CA PRO A 253 -25.23 -11.95 -1.95
C PRO A 253 -24.07 -12.83 -2.42
N PHE A 254 -24.15 -14.12 -2.11
CA PHE A 254 -23.14 -15.11 -2.46
C PHE A 254 -23.75 -16.15 -3.37
N THR A 255 -23.16 -16.33 -4.54
CA THR A 255 -23.40 -17.49 -5.39
C THR A 255 -22.13 -18.33 -5.35
N PRO A 256 -22.19 -19.58 -4.85
CA PRO A 256 -21.00 -20.42 -4.85
C PRO A 256 -20.46 -20.58 -6.27
N PRO A 257 -19.13 -20.54 -6.47
CA PRO A 257 -18.55 -20.82 -7.77
C PRO A 257 -18.96 -22.23 -8.22
N VAL A 258 -19.26 -22.37 -9.51
CA VAL A 258 -19.93 -23.55 -10.08
C VAL A 258 -19.07 -24.83 -9.94
N GLU A 259 -17.75 -24.73 -9.84
CA GLU A 259 -16.86 -25.85 -9.52
C GLU A 259 -15.62 -25.38 -8.75
N PRO A 260 -15.08 -26.16 -7.79
CA PRO A 260 -13.76 -25.90 -7.25
C PRO A 260 -12.74 -26.04 -8.39
N CYS A 261 -12.01 -24.95 -8.67
CA CYS A 261 -10.91 -24.93 -9.63
C CYS A 261 -9.94 -26.08 -9.27
N GLN A 262 -9.94 -27.16 -10.06
CA GLN A 262 -8.97 -28.23 -9.87
C GLN A 262 -7.58 -27.59 -9.96
N PRO A 263 -6.67 -27.88 -9.01
CA PRO A 263 -5.32 -27.35 -9.10
C PRO A 263 -4.74 -27.76 -10.47
N PRO A 264 -3.98 -26.89 -11.14
CA PRO A 264 -3.33 -27.26 -12.38
C PRO A 264 -2.54 -28.54 -12.14
N ALA A 265 -2.76 -29.55 -12.99
CA ALA A 265 -2.00 -30.78 -12.93
C ALA A 265 -0.52 -30.43 -13.08
N PHE A 266 0.26 -30.57 -12.00
CA PHE A 266 1.70 -30.43 -12.11
C PHE A 266 2.21 -31.58 -12.99
N PRO A 267 3.12 -31.32 -13.94
CA PRO A 267 3.79 -32.40 -14.64
C PRO A 267 4.42 -33.31 -13.57
N ALA A 268 4.05 -34.60 -13.59
CA ALA A 268 4.60 -35.60 -12.70
C ALA A 268 6.13 -35.48 -12.75
N GLY A 269 6.73 -35.28 -11.58
CA GLY A 269 8.09 -34.79 -11.45
C GLY A 269 9.08 -35.54 -12.33
N VAL A 270 10.04 -34.79 -12.89
CA VAL A 270 11.34 -35.34 -13.25
C VAL A 270 11.88 -35.93 -11.96
N ALA A 271 11.75 -37.25 -11.81
CA ALA A 271 12.35 -37.97 -10.71
C ALA A 271 13.82 -37.58 -10.70
N ALA A 272 14.29 -37.03 -9.57
CA ALA A 272 15.71 -36.86 -9.37
C ALA A 272 16.34 -38.23 -9.54
N SER A 273 17.10 -38.41 -10.64
CA SER A 273 17.90 -39.61 -10.83
C SER A 273 18.75 -39.76 -9.57
N PRO A 274 18.70 -40.91 -8.88
CA PRO A 274 19.61 -41.14 -7.78
C PRO A 274 21.03 -40.96 -8.31
N SER A 275 21.84 -40.13 -7.64
CA SER A 275 23.24 -40.00 -7.98
C SER A 275 23.89 -41.36 -7.78
N SER A 276 24.12 -42.06 -8.89
CA SER A 276 25.00 -43.21 -8.94
C SER A 276 26.42 -42.67 -9.01
N ASP A 277 27.01 -42.36 -7.86
CA ASP A 277 28.46 -42.30 -7.71
C ASP A 277 28.84 -42.77 -6.30
N ALA A 278 30.01 -43.43 -6.27
CA ALA A 278 30.48 -44.45 -5.36
C ALA A 278 30.81 -44.03 -3.92
#